data_AF-A0A969BWG5-F1
#
_entry.id   AF-A0A969BWG5-F1
#
_cell.length_a   1.000
_cell.length_b   1.000
_cell.length_c   1.000
_cell.angle_alpha   90.00
_cell.angle_beta   90.00
_cell.angle_gamma   90.00
#
_symmetry.space_group_name_H-M   'P 1'
#
loop_
_entity.id
_entity.type
_entity.pdbx_description
1 polymer ?
#
loop_
_entity_poly.entity_id
_entity_poly.type
_entity_poly.pdbx_seq_one_letter_code
_entity_poly.pdbx_strand_id
1 'polypeptide(L)' 'MALVSSFSVAWLAGLVVPGMPGGLGVFESVAVGLLNAQTSPERLLWILAAYRLVNTLAEGVGAGIAYLSRRR' A
#
# COMPACT_ATOMS: atom_id res chain seq x y z
N MET A 1 10.15 -0.23 -16.50
CA MET A 1 11.14 -0.06 -15.41
C MET A 1 10.73 1.04 -14.42
N ALA A 2 10.23 2.20 -14.86
CA ALA A 2 9.85 3.30 -13.96
C ALA A 2 8.69 2.99 -12.98
N LEU A 3 7.72 2.13 -13.34
CA LEU A 3 6.56 1.85 -12.48
C LEU A 3 6.95 1.23 -11.13
N VAL A 4 7.76 0.16 -11.16
CA VAL A 4 8.18 -0.56 -9.95
C VAL A 4 9.04 0.35 -9.07
N SER A 5 10.00 1.08 -9.64
CA SER A 5 10.84 2.01 -8.87
C SER A 5 10.01 3.12 -8.21
N SER A 6 9.09 3.74 -8.95
CA SER A 6 8.24 4.80 -8.41
C SER A 6 7.30 4.28 -7.32
N PHE A 7 6.72 3.09 -7.51
CA PHE A 7 5.90 2.43 -6.50
C PHE A 7 6.71 2.11 -5.25
N SER A 8 7.90 1.52 -5.39
CA SER A 8 8.77 1.18 -4.26
C SER A 8 9.20 2.42 -3.48
N VAL A 9 9.55 3.52 -4.15
CA VAL A 9 9.88 4.78 -3.49
C VAL A 9 8.68 5.33 -2.71
N ALA A 10 7.49 5.35 -3.32
CA ALA A 10 6.28 5.79 -2.64
C ALA A 10 5.98 4.92 -1.40
N TRP A 11 6.09 3.59 -1.54
CA TRP A 11 5.84 2.65 -0.46
C TRP A 11 6.84 2.83 0.69
N LEU A 12 8.13 2.96 0.38
CA LEU A 12 9.17 3.26 1.37
C LEU A 12 8.92 4.58 2.09
N ALA A 13 8.52 5.63 1.37
CA ALA A 13 8.16 6.91 1.97
C ALA A 13 7.01 6.77 2.97
N GLY A 14 6.00 5.94 2.66
CA GLY A 14 4.91 5.60 3.58
C GLY A 14 5.35 4.89 4.88
N LEU A 15 6.50 4.22 4.89
CA LEU A 15 7.04 3.53 6.07
C LEU A 15 7.97 4.38 6.93
N VAL A 16 8.72 5.30 6.29
CA VAL A 16 9.76 6.08 6.96
C VAL A 16 9.20 7.34 7.65
N VAL A 17 8.06 7.87 7.18
CA VAL A 17 7.48 9.08 7.77
C VAL A 17 6.85 8.78 9.15
N PRO A 18 7.40 9.35 10.24
CA PRO A 18 6.91 9.09 11.59
C PRO A 18 5.54 9.72 11.82
N GLY A 19 4.74 9.10 12.68
CA GLY A 19 3.42 9.63 13.09
C GLY A 19 2.27 9.33 12.14
N MET A 20 2.52 8.70 10.99
CA MET A 20 1.48 8.29 10.04
C MET A 20 1.17 6.78 10.16
N PRO A 21 0.04 6.39 10.78
CA PRO A 21 -0.31 4.98 10.91
C PRO A 21 -0.47 4.34 9.52
N GLY A 22 0.36 3.35 9.23
CA GLY A 22 0.36 2.61 7.95
C GLY A 22 0.67 3.47 6.72
N GLY A 23 1.29 4.64 6.88
CA GLY A 23 1.65 5.51 5.76
C GLY A 23 0.47 6.10 4.97
N LEU A 24 -0.73 6.13 5.57
CA LEU A 24 -1.95 6.67 4.95
C LEU A 24 -1.78 8.14 4.60
N GLY A 25 -1.93 8.52 3.34
CA GLY A 25 -1.74 9.88 2.84
C GLY A 25 -0.33 10.12 2.30
N VAL A 26 0.73 9.63 2.95
CA VAL A 26 2.11 9.77 2.43
C VAL A 26 2.33 8.91 1.20
N PHE A 27 1.99 7.62 1.29
CA PHE A 27 2.17 6.69 0.19
C PHE A 27 1.41 7.15 -1.07
N GLU A 28 0.15 7.54 -0.90
CA GLU A 28 -0.72 8.00 -1.97
C GLU A 28 -0.23 9.31 -2.60
N SER A 29 0.17 10.28 -1.78
CA SER A 29 0.65 11.57 -2.28
C SER A 29 1.95 11.42 -3.08
N VAL A 30 2.89 10.61 -2.58
CA VAL A 30 4.16 10.35 -3.28
C VAL A 30 3.91 9.54 -4.55
N ALA A 31 3.02 8.53 -4.50
CA ALA A 31 2.67 7.76 -5.68
C ALA A 31 2.02 8.63 -6.77
N VAL A 32 1.08 9.52 -6.41
CA VAL A 32 0.49 10.49 -7.36
C VAL A 32 1.57 11.42 -7.91
N GLY A 33 2.47 11.93 -7.06
CA GLY A 33 3.59 12.78 -7.51
C GLY A 33 4.51 12.10 -8.52
N LEU A 34 4.78 10.80 -8.35
CA LEU A 34 5.71 10.04 -9.20
C LEU A 34 5.04 9.37 -10.42
N LEU A 35 3.73 9.12 -10.37
CA LEU A 35 3.02 8.32 -11.37
C LEU A 35 1.91 9.06 -12.12
N ASN A 36 1.58 10.33 -11.79
CA ASN A 36 0.47 11.01 -12.49
C ASN A 36 0.69 11.14 -14.01
N ALA A 37 1.94 11.19 -14.46
CA ALA A 37 2.27 11.27 -15.89
C ALA A 37 1.89 10.00 -16.66
N GLN A 38 1.73 8.87 -15.96
CA GLN A 38 1.40 7.58 -16.54
C GLN A 38 -0.09 7.21 -16.34
N THR A 39 -0.77 7.81 -15.37
CA THR A 39 -2.15 7.47 -15.00
C THR A 39 -2.81 8.62 -14.24
N SER A 40 -4.10 8.85 -14.45
CA SER A 40 -4.81 9.92 -13.74
C SER A 40 -4.81 9.72 -12.23
N PRO A 41 -4.74 10.80 -11.43
CA PRO A 41 -4.71 10.72 -9.97
C PRO A 41 -5.90 9.93 -9.39
N GLU A 42 -7.12 10.12 -9.93
CA GLU A 42 -8.28 9.37 -9.43
C GLU A 42 -8.14 7.86 -9.63
N ARG A 43 -7.62 7.42 -10.78
CA ARG A 43 -7.39 5.99 -11.05
C ARG A 43 -6.30 5.45 -10.14
N LEU A 44 -5.25 6.23 -9.90
CA LEU A 44 -4.15 5.81 -9.03
C LEU A 44 -4.66 5.57 -7.60
N LEU A 45 -5.47 6.47 -7.06
CA LEU A 45 -6.04 6.32 -5.72
C LEU A 45 -6.89 5.06 -5.58
N TRP A 46 -7.72 4.75 -6.59
CA TRP A 46 -8.49 3.50 -6.60
C TRP A 46 -7.61 2.25 -6.61
N ILE A 47 -6.53 2.26 -7.41
CA ILE A 47 -5.56 1.16 -7.46
C ILE A 47 -4.88 0.98 -6.10
N LEU A 48 -4.42 2.07 -5.48
CA LEU A 48 -3.73 2.01 -4.18
C LEU A 48 -4.68 1.58 -3.05
N ALA A 49 -5.94 2.02 -3.08
CA ALA A 49 -6.96 1.57 -2.15
C ALA A 49 -7.22 0.06 -2.28
N ALA A 50 -7.35 -0.45 -3.51
CA ALA A 50 -7.51 -1.88 -3.76
C ALA A 50 -6.28 -2.69 -3.33
N TYR A 51 -5.08 -2.19 -3.60
CA TYR A 51 -3.82 -2.79 -3.15
C TYR A 51 -3.79 -2.95 -1.63
N ARG A 52 -4.14 -1.90 -0.87
CA ARG A 52 -4.19 -1.96 0.59
C ARG A 52 -5.22 -2.96 1.09
N LEU A 53 -6.43 -2.93 0.52
CA LEU A 53 -7.48 -3.87 0.92
C LEU A 53 -7.02 -5.32 0.75
N VAL A 54 -6.45 -5.66 -0.40
CA VAL A 54 -5.96 -7.02 -0.66
C VAL A 54 -4.82 -7.38 0.29
N ASN A 55 -3.86 -6.47 0.52
CA ASN A 55 -2.72 -6.75 1.40
C ASN A 55 -3.17 -6.95 2.86
N THR A 56 -4.02 -6.07 3.39
CA THR A 56 -4.54 -6.18 4.77
C THR A 56 -5.42 -7.41 4.93
N LEU A 57 -6.22 -7.77 3.94
CA LEU A 57 -7.00 -9.01 3.98
C LEU A 57 -6.10 -10.24 3.96
N ALA A 58 -5.04 -10.25 3.14
CA ALA A 58 -4.09 -11.35 3.09
C ALA A 58 -3.40 -11.55 4.45
N GLU A 59 -2.95 -10.47 5.09
CA GLU A 59 -2.37 -10.49 6.44
C GLU A 59 -3.40 -10.99 7.47
N GLY A 60 -4.62 -10.46 7.43
CA GLY A 60 -5.70 -10.86 8.35
C GLY A 60 -6.10 -12.32 8.21
N VAL A 61 -6.23 -12.83 6.98
CA VAL A 61 -6.52 -14.24 6.71
C VAL A 61 -5.36 -15.12 7.15
N GLY A 62 -4.12 -14.74 6.84
CA GLY A 62 -2.93 -15.47 7.28
C GLY A 62 -2.84 -15.58 8.81
N ALA A 63 -3.06 -14.47 9.51
CA ALA A 63 -3.13 -14.44 10.97
C ALA A 63 -4.29 -15.30 11.50
N GLY A 64 -5.47 -15.21 10.87
CA GLY A 64 -6.65 -15.99 11.23
C GLY A 64 -6.44 -17.50 11.10
N ILE A 65 -5.85 -17.95 9.98
CA ILE A 65 -5.50 -19.36 9.77
C ILE A 65 -4.48 -19.81 10.83
N ALA A 66 -3.44 -19.03 11.09
CA ALA A 66 -2.42 -19.36 12.08
C ALA A 66 -2.98 -19.42 13.52
N TYR A 67 -3.95 -18.57 13.84
CA TYR A 67 -4.64 -18.59 15.12
C TYR A 67 -5.50 -19.85 15.29
N LEU A 68 -6.31 -20.19 14.28
CA LEU A 68 -7.16 -21.39 14.29
C LEU A 68 -6.33 -22.68 14.35
N SER A 69 -5.18 -22.71 13.66
CA SER A 69 -4.25 -23.83 13.67
C SER A 69 -3.63 -24.06 15.05
N ARG A 70 -3.23 -22.98 15.76
CA ARG A 70 -2.68 -23.06 17.12
C ARG A 70 -3.69 -23.42 18.20
N ARG A 71 -4.99 -23.31 17.91
CA ARG A 71 -6.08 -23.60 18.86
C ARG A 71 -6.53 -25.07 18.82
N ARG A 72 -6.00 -25.87 17.88
CA ARG A 72 -6.15 -27.33 17.81
C ARG A 72 -4.96 -28.00 18.47
#